data_AF-A0A8B8BDD0-F1
#
_entry.id   AF-A0A8B8BDD0-F1
#
_cell.length_a   1.000
_cell.length_b   1.000
_cell.length_c   1.000
_cell.angle_alpha   90.00
_cell.angle_beta   90.00
_cell.angle_gamma   90.00
#
_symmetry.space_group_name_H-M   'P 1'
#
loop_
_entity.id
_entity.type
_entity.pdbx_description
1 polymer ?
#
loop_
_entity_poly.entity_id
_entity_poly.type
_entity_poly.pdbx_seq_one_letter_code
_entity_poly.pdbx_strand_id
1 'polypeptide(L)'
;MITRSVPILMILVNFTPYEAAVLPKWVHRVNSCPGNVSQWIEASKKLNCQDDLSSDDHFQQGHQYHCLPSSFLNETVEFCGRSVPLGPGACAVYSYEVFANKQPTSYNCSKFISGCPKK
;
A
#
# COMPACT_ATOMS: atom_id res chain seq x y z
N MET A 1 -37.07 -33.01 -48.33
CA MET A 1 -36.34 -32.93 -47.03
C MET A 1 -35.74 -31.53 -46.93
N ILE A 2 -36.18 -30.71 -45.99
CA ILE A 2 -35.68 -29.35 -45.78
C ILE A 2 -34.89 -29.35 -44.47
N THR A 3 -33.57 -29.26 -44.55
CA THR A 3 -32.69 -29.13 -43.38
C THR A 3 -32.70 -27.68 -42.90
N ARG A 4 -33.25 -27.42 -41.71
CA ARG A 4 -33.16 -26.10 -41.05
C ARG A 4 -31.84 -26.02 -40.30
N SER A 5 -30.92 -25.19 -40.78
CA SER A 5 -29.68 -24.84 -40.07
C SER A 5 -30.00 -23.86 -38.95
N VAL A 6 -29.78 -24.24 -37.69
CA VAL A 6 -29.93 -23.36 -36.53
C VAL A 6 -28.58 -22.67 -36.26
N PRO A 7 -28.47 -21.33 -36.35
CA PRO A 7 -27.22 -20.64 -36.05
C PRO A 7 -26.97 -20.67 -34.53
N ILE A 8 -25.89 -21.33 -34.11
CA ILE A 8 -25.44 -21.33 -32.71
C ILE A 8 -24.71 -20.02 -32.46
N LEU A 9 -25.34 -19.12 -31.69
CA LEU A 9 -24.72 -17.88 -31.22
C LEU A 9 -23.74 -18.21 -30.09
N MET A 10 -22.44 -18.29 -30.41
CA MET A 10 -21.38 -18.46 -29.43
C MET A 10 -21.10 -17.11 -28.75
N ILE A 11 -21.66 -16.91 -27.55
CA ILE A 11 -21.36 -15.74 -26.71
C ILE A 11 -20.01 -15.99 -26.05
N LEU A 12 -18.96 -15.32 -26.53
CA LEU A 12 -17.66 -15.29 -25.88
C LEU A 12 -17.75 -14.39 -24.64
N VAL A 13 -17.95 -15.00 -23.47
CA VAL A 13 -17.86 -14.30 -22.18
C VAL A 13 -16.39 -14.11 -21.85
N ASN A 14 -15.85 -12.92 -22.12
CA ASN A 14 -14.52 -12.54 -21.64
C ASN A 14 -14.58 -12.36 -20.12
N PHE A 15 -14.22 -13.39 -19.36
CA PHE A 15 -13.88 -13.24 -17.95
C PHE A 15 -12.56 -12.45 -17.88
N THR A 16 -12.66 -11.13 -17.74
CA THR A 16 -11.51 -10.35 -17.27
C THR A 16 -11.17 -10.87 -15.87
N PRO A 17 -9.95 -11.35 -15.61
CA PRO A 17 -9.56 -11.70 -14.25
C PRO A 17 -9.80 -10.45 -13.41
N TYR A 18 -10.63 -10.59 -12.37
CA TYR A 18 -10.69 -9.60 -11.30
C TYR A 18 -9.26 -9.40 -10.84
N GLU A 19 -8.72 -8.19 -11.02
CA GLU A 19 -7.42 -7.78 -10.49
C GLU A 19 -7.49 -8.00 -8.97
N ALA A 20 -7.06 -9.18 -8.52
CA ALA A 20 -6.92 -9.43 -7.11
C ALA A 20 -5.92 -8.40 -6.58
N ALA A 21 -6.22 -7.79 -5.44
CA ALA A 21 -5.27 -6.91 -4.77
C ALA A 21 -3.98 -7.68 -4.50
N VAL A 22 -2.94 -7.47 -5.34
CA VAL A 22 -1.63 -8.12 -5.21
C VAL A 22 -0.65 -7.07 -4.73
N LEU A 23 0.03 -7.41 -3.64
CA LEU A 23 1.07 -6.56 -3.08
C LEU A 23 2.23 -6.42 -4.10
N PRO A 24 2.70 -5.20 -4.40
CA PRO A 24 3.80 -5.02 -5.35
C PRO A 24 5.09 -5.68 -4.86
N LYS A 25 5.95 -6.12 -5.80
CA LYS A 25 7.20 -6.85 -5.49
C LYS A 25 8.19 -6.07 -4.61
N TRP A 26 8.14 -4.74 -4.66
CA TRP A 26 9.01 -3.83 -3.90
C TRP A 26 8.43 -3.45 -2.53
N VAL A 27 7.27 -4.02 -2.18
CA VAL A 27 6.64 -3.88 -0.86
C VAL A 27 6.71 -5.24 -0.17
N HIS A 28 7.12 -5.24 1.08
CA HIS A 28 7.36 -6.47 1.82
C HIS A 28 6.44 -6.57 3.02
N ARG A 29 5.86 -7.75 3.25
CA ARG A 29 5.12 -8.03 4.48
C ARG A 29 6.08 -8.20 5.63
N VAL A 30 5.76 -7.61 6.77
CA VAL A 30 6.52 -7.74 8.01
C VAL A 30 5.59 -8.06 9.17
N ASN A 31 6.12 -8.79 10.16
CA ASN A 31 5.37 -9.14 11.36
C ASN A 31 5.18 -7.93 12.29
N SER A 32 6.15 -7.00 12.29
CA SER A 32 6.16 -5.83 13.16
C SER A 32 7.02 -4.73 12.57
N CYS A 33 6.65 -3.48 12.84
CA CYS A 33 7.47 -2.32 12.50
C CYS A 33 8.61 -2.10 13.50
N PRO A 34 9.68 -1.39 13.09
CA PRO A 34 10.71 -0.89 14.00
C PRO A 34 10.11 -0.14 15.19
N GLY A 35 10.60 -0.44 16.39
CA GLY A 35 10.12 0.16 17.64
C GLY A 35 10.86 1.44 18.06
N ASN A 36 11.98 1.75 17.41
CA ASN A 36 12.79 2.95 17.70
C ASN A 36 13.54 3.44 16.46
N VAL A 37 14.14 4.64 16.56
CA VAL A 37 14.84 5.32 15.46
C VAL A 37 16.01 4.51 14.91
N SER A 38 16.78 3.83 15.78
CA SER A 38 17.93 3.02 15.32
C SER A 38 17.47 1.84 14.46
N GLN A 39 16.43 1.14 14.90
CA GLN A 39 15.83 0.04 14.14
C GLN A 39 15.19 0.54 12.84
N TRP A 40 14.61 1.73 12.86
CA TRP A 40 14.02 2.36 11.68
C TRP A 40 15.10 2.64 10.63
N ILE A 41 16.24 3.23 11.04
CA ILE A 41 17.37 3.50 10.14
C ILE A 41 17.95 2.20 9.58
N GLU A 42 18.08 1.17 10.41
CA GLU A 42 18.58 -0.14 9.95
C GLU A 42 17.65 -0.79 8.91
N ALA A 43 16.34 -0.77 9.15
CA ALA A 43 15.34 -1.29 8.21
C ALA A 43 15.34 -0.50 6.90
N SER A 44 15.43 0.83 6.99
CA SER A 44 15.52 1.74 5.84
C SER A 44 16.72 1.41 4.94
N LYS A 45 17.90 1.23 5.55
CA LYS A 45 19.12 0.83 4.83
C LYS A 45 19.01 -0.55 4.20
N LYS A 46 18.41 -1.52 4.90
CA LYS A 46 18.20 -2.88 4.38
C LYS A 46 17.35 -2.89 3.11
N LEU A 47 16.38 -1.97 3.01
CA LEU A 47 15.53 -1.76 1.84
C LEU A 47 16.10 -0.81 0.79
N ASN A 48 17.29 -0.24 1.04
CA ASN A 48 17.90 0.81 0.23
C ASN A 48 16.98 2.04 0.04
N CYS A 49 16.20 2.38 1.07
CA CYS A 49 15.48 3.64 1.10
C CYS A 49 16.45 4.81 1.38
N GLN A 50 16.00 6.04 1.13
CA GLN A 50 16.72 7.25 1.54
C GLN A 50 16.40 7.60 3.00
N ASP A 51 17.45 7.83 3.78
CA ASP A 51 17.38 8.07 5.22
C ASP A 51 17.45 9.57 5.57
N ASP A 52 17.65 10.44 4.58
CA ASP A 52 17.80 11.87 4.83
C ASP A 52 16.43 12.52 5.10
N LEU A 53 16.01 12.40 6.35
CA LEU A 53 14.80 13.01 6.90
C LEU A 53 14.84 14.55 6.91
N SER A 54 16.02 15.14 6.74
CA SER A 54 16.24 16.59 6.78
C SER A 54 16.30 17.24 5.40
N SER A 55 16.26 16.44 4.33
CA SER A 55 16.40 16.96 2.99
C SER A 55 15.15 17.72 2.52
N ASP A 56 15.37 18.93 2.01
CA ASP A 56 14.37 19.70 1.28
C ASP A 56 14.26 19.26 -0.20
N ASP A 57 15.09 18.32 -0.64
CA ASP A 57 15.02 17.77 -1.99
C ASP A 57 13.80 16.84 -2.14
N HIS A 58 12.87 17.22 -3.01
CA HIS A 58 11.63 16.48 -3.26
C HIS A 58 11.85 15.05 -3.78
N PHE A 59 12.99 14.76 -4.42
CA PHE A 59 13.31 13.41 -4.87
C PHE A 59 13.77 12.55 -3.69
N GLN A 60 14.57 13.11 -2.78
CA GLN A 60 14.99 12.48 -1.52
C GLN A 60 13.82 12.24 -0.57
N GLN A 61 12.89 13.20 -0.48
CA GLN A 61 11.64 13.02 0.27
C GLN A 61 10.74 11.93 -0.34
N GLY A 62 11.02 11.52 -1.59
CA GLY A 62 10.25 10.54 -2.35
C GLY A 62 10.56 9.08 -2.08
N HIS A 63 11.59 8.79 -1.29
CA HIS A 63 12.08 7.44 -1.07
C HIS A 63 12.34 7.12 0.40
N GLN A 64 11.56 7.70 1.31
CA GLN A 64 11.66 7.45 2.75
C GLN A 64 11.10 6.06 3.10
N TYR A 65 11.70 5.43 4.11
CA TYR A 65 11.19 4.18 4.64
C TYR A 65 9.86 4.37 5.37
N HIS A 66 8.89 3.52 5.02
CA HIS A 66 7.61 3.42 5.69
C HIS A 66 7.40 1.99 6.14
N CYS A 67 6.86 1.86 7.35
CA CYS A 67 6.28 0.60 7.83
C CYS A 67 4.90 0.91 8.35
N LEU A 68 3.87 0.39 7.68
CA LEU A 68 2.48 0.78 7.90
C LEU A 68 1.55 -0.45 7.81
N PRO A 69 0.42 -0.43 8.53
CA PRO A 69 -0.65 -1.39 8.26
C PRO A 69 -1.15 -1.22 6.82
N SER A 70 -1.58 -2.32 6.19
CA SER A 70 -2.28 -2.21 4.91
C SER A 70 -3.69 -1.64 5.08
N SER A 71 -4.33 -1.23 3.98
CA SER A 71 -5.74 -0.80 4.02
C SER A 71 -6.71 -1.89 4.46
N PHE A 72 -6.28 -3.16 4.43
CA PHE A 72 -7.02 -4.30 4.97
C PHE A 72 -6.87 -4.47 6.49
N LEU A 73 -5.96 -3.74 7.13
CA LEU A 73 -5.69 -3.71 8.58
C LEU A 73 -5.33 -5.04 9.25
N ASN A 74 -5.10 -6.10 8.48
CA ASN A 74 -4.76 -7.44 8.96
C ASN A 74 -3.29 -7.80 8.73
N GLU A 75 -2.54 -6.94 8.04
CA GLU A 75 -1.12 -7.13 7.77
C GLU A 75 -0.38 -5.81 7.91
N THR A 76 0.93 -5.91 8.10
CA THR A 76 1.84 -4.77 8.11
C THR A 76 2.82 -4.94 6.96
N VAL A 77 3.12 -3.83 6.29
CA VAL A 77 4.04 -3.81 5.16
C VAL A 77 5.09 -2.73 5.33
N GLU A 78 6.26 -2.98 4.75
CA GLU A 78 7.33 -2.01 4.64
C GLU A 78 7.68 -1.72 3.17
N PHE A 79 8.03 -0.47 2.90
CA PHE A 79 8.34 0.04 1.56
C PHE A 79 9.04 1.39 1.61
N CYS A 80 9.69 1.77 0.50
CA CYS A 80 10.18 3.13 0.31
C CYS A 80 9.14 3.97 -0.44
N GLY A 81 8.84 5.18 0.03
CA GLY A 81 7.83 6.04 -0.58
C GLY A 81 7.86 7.48 -0.11
N ARG A 82 6.85 8.24 -0.56
CA ARG A 82 6.63 9.64 -0.16
C ARG A 82 5.86 9.70 1.16
N SER A 83 6.34 10.52 2.08
CA SER A 83 5.56 10.97 3.23
C SER A 83 4.39 11.84 2.77
N VAL A 84 3.21 11.66 3.39
CA VAL A 84 2.01 12.46 3.11
C VAL A 84 1.51 13.12 4.39
N PRO A 85 1.08 14.38 4.33
CA PRO A 85 0.45 15.03 5.49
C PRO A 85 -0.90 14.37 5.78
N LEU A 86 -1.16 14.11 7.06
CA LEU A 86 -2.41 13.52 7.53
C LEU A 86 -3.14 14.50 8.44
N GLY A 87 -4.46 14.60 8.25
CA GLY A 87 -5.31 15.42 9.09
C GLY A 87 -5.66 14.75 10.43
N PRO A 88 -6.24 15.51 11.38
CA PRO A 88 -6.73 14.95 12.64
C PRO A 88 -7.72 13.80 12.43
N GLY A 89 -7.55 12.69 13.16
CA GLY A 89 -8.42 11.51 13.07
C GLY A 89 -8.12 10.57 11.89
N ALA A 90 -7.08 10.89 11.10
CA ALA A 90 -6.57 10.04 10.03
C ALA A 90 -5.23 9.41 10.40
N CYS A 91 -4.94 8.25 9.81
CA CYS A 91 -3.64 7.60 9.88
C CYS A 91 -3.21 7.04 8.54
N ALA A 92 -1.91 6.91 8.38
CA ALA A 92 -1.30 6.36 7.18
C ALA A 92 -1.53 4.86 7.13
N VAL A 93 -2.04 4.39 5.99
CA VAL A 93 -2.12 2.97 5.62
C VAL A 93 -1.58 2.79 4.22
N TYR A 94 -1.01 1.63 3.95
CA TYR A 94 -0.63 1.26 2.59
C TYR A 94 -1.81 0.61 1.87
N SER A 95 -2.38 1.30 0.88
CA SER A 95 -3.45 0.72 0.06
C SER A 95 -2.86 0.09 -1.21
N TYR A 96 -3.33 -1.11 -1.54
CA TYR A 96 -3.03 -1.77 -2.81
C TYR A 96 -4.26 -2.48 -3.40
N GLU A 97 -5.45 -2.03 -2.99
CA GLU A 97 -6.74 -2.59 -3.41
C GLU A 97 -6.98 -2.48 -4.92
N VAL A 98 -6.48 -1.41 -5.54
CA VAL A 98 -6.72 -1.11 -6.96
C VAL A 98 -5.40 -1.00 -7.73
N PHE A 99 -4.39 -0.31 -7.16
CA PHE A 99 -3.09 -0.13 -7.80
C PHE A 99 -1.95 -0.06 -6.78
N ALA A 100 -0.72 -0.29 -7.25
CA ALA A 100 0.50 -0.09 -6.49
C ALA A 100 0.70 1.39 -6.16
N ASN A 101 0.59 1.76 -4.88
CA ASN A 101 0.74 3.14 -4.44
C ASN A 101 2.17 3.41 -3.94
N LYS A 102 2.83 4.46 -4.44
CA LYS A 102 4.18 4.87 -3.97
C LYS A 102 4.16 5.77 -2.73
N GLN A 103 3.00 5.89 -2.10
CA GLN A 103 2.79 6.74 -0.94
C GLN A 103 1.68 6.17 -0.06
N PRO A 104 1.70 6.45 1.25
CA PRO A 104 0.60 6.10 2.12
C PRO A 104 -0.71 6.77 1.71
N THR A 105 -1.80 6.13 2.10
CA THR A 105 -3.17 6.65 2.00
C THR A 105 -3.72 6.92 3.39
N SER A 106 -4.75 7.74 3.49
CA SER A 106 -5.39 8.06 4.76
C SER A 106 -6.49 7.06 5.09
N TYR A 107 -6.47 6.51 6.29
CA TYR A 107 -7.53 5.70 6.89
C TYR A 107 -8.15 6.44 8.08
N ASN A 108 -9.48 6.37 8.22
CA ASN A 108 -10.16 6.99 9.36
C ASN A 108 -9.97 6.15 10.62
N CYS A 109 -9.13 6.64 11.52
CA CYS A 109 -8.85 6.04 12.82
C CYS A 109 -9.27 6.92 13.99
N SER A 110 -10.25 7.80 13.78
CA SER A 110 -10.82 8.65 14.84
C SER A 110 -11.35 7.84 16.05
N LYS A 111 -11.62 6.55 15.84
CA LYS A 111 -12.12 5.61 16.86
C LYS A 111 -11.03 4.75 17.50
N PHE A 112 -9.77 4.85 17.09
CA PHE A 112 -8.70 4.02 17.63
C PHE A 112 -8.39 4.44 19.07
N ILE A 113 -8.34 3.46 19.97
CA ILE A 113 -8.14 3.68 21.40
C ILE A 113 -6.67 4.02 21.69
N SER A 114 -5.76 3.47 20.87
CA SER A 114 -4.29 3.67 20.88
C SER A 114 -3.70 3.38 19.51
N GLY A 115 -2.51 3.92 19.20
CA GLY A 115 -1.74 3.66 17.97
C GLY A 115 -1.78 4.78 16.93
N CYS A 116 -2.86 5.58 16.89
CA CYS A 116 -2.94 6.80 16.09
C CYS A 116 -3.22 7.99 17.03
N PRO A 117 -2.41 9.07 17.01
CA PRO A 117 -2.53 10.14 17.98
C PRO A 117 -3.90 10.80 17.95
N LYS A 118 -4.51 10.86 19.14
CA LYS A 118 -5.61 11.76 19.45
C LYS A 118 -5.09 13.20 19.35
N LYS A 119 -6.03 14.11 19.03
CA LYS A 119 -5.91 15.58 19.11
C LYS A 119 -4.77 16.09 19.99
#